data_AF-A0A340WY59-F1
#
_entry.id   AF-A0A340WY59-F1
#
_cell.length_a   1.000
_cell.length_b   1.000
_cell.length_c   1.000
_cell.angle_alpha   90.00
_cell.angle_beta   90.00
_cell.angle_gamma   90.00
#
_symmetry.space_group_name_H-M   'P 1'
#
loop_
_entity.id
_entity.type
_entity.pdbx_description
1 polymer ?
#
loop_
_entity_poly.entity_id
_entity_poly.type
_entity_poly.pdbx_seq_one_letter_code
_entity_poly.pdbx_strand_id
1 'polypeptide(L)'
;METKPVITCLKTLLIIYSFVFWPCQLRIRRSWFFPHLHNKQYGVRDKIKDLRSEEPNSHLAFLQPWMITGVILLAVGVWGKLTLGTYISLIAENSTNAPYVLIGTGTTIVVFGLFGCFATCRGSPWMLKLYAMFLSLVFLAELVAGISGFVFRHEIKDTFLRTYTDAMQNYNGNDERSRAVDHVQRSLSCCGVQNYTNWSTSPYFLEHGIPPSCCMNDTDCNPQDLHNLTVAATKVNQKGCYDLVTSFMETNMGIIAGVAFGIAFSQLIGMLLACCLSRFITANQYEMV
;
A
#
# COMPACT_ATOMS: atom_id res chain seq x y z
N MET A 1 -21.03 14.04 -11.93
CA MET A 1 -21.13 12.57 -12.16
C MET A 1 -19.76 11.96 -11.88
N GLU A 2 -19.36 11.75 -10.63
CA GLU A 2 -17.96 11.32 -10.36
C GLU A 2 -17.76 10.54 -9.06
N THR A 3 -18.77 9.79 -8.61
CA THR A 3 -18.64 8.86 -7.47
C THR A 3 -18.27 7.44 -7.90
N LYS A 4 -18.24 7.16 -9.21
CA LYS A 4 -17.97 5.82 -9.75
C LYS A 4 -16.54 5.30 -9.51
N PRO A 5 -15.44 6.09 -9.62
CA PRO A 5 -14.10 5.53 -9.38
C PRO A 5 -13.82 5.30 -7.89
N VAL A 6 -14.35 6.15 -7.00
CA VAL A 6 -14.19 6.01 -5.54
C VAL A 6 -15.02 4.85 -5.00
N ILE A 7 -16.27 4.68 -5.47
CA ILE A 7 -17.09 3.51 -5.13
C ILE A 7 -16.48 2.23 -5.69
N THR A 8 -15.85 2.27 -6.87
CA THR A 8 -15.16 1.11 -7.43
C THR A 8 -13.91 0.80 -6.62
N CYS A 9 -13.09 1.78 -6.25
CA CYS A 9 -11.92 1.57 -5.39
C CYS A 9 -12.30 1.10 -3.98
N LEU A 10 -13.37 1.64 -3.40
CA LEU A 10 -13.89 1.22 -2.09
C LEU A 10 -14.53 -0.17 -2.16
N LYS A 11 -15.23 -0.51 -3.25
CA LYS A 11 -15.72 -1.87 -3.50
C LYS A 11 -14.57 -2.83 -3.73
N THR A 12 -13.54 -2.46 -4.49
CA THR A 12 -12.35 -3.30 -4.69
C THR A 12 -11.57 -3.47 -3.40
N LEU A 13 -11.46 -2.43 -2.57
CA LEU A 13 -10.85 -2.51 -1.24
C LEU A 13 -11.69 -3.34 -0.28
N LEU A 14 -13.02 -3.20 -0.27
CA LEU A 14 -13.94 -4.01 0.55
C LEU A 14 -14.04 -5.46 0.04
N ILE A 15 -13.88 -5.69 -1.25
CA ILE A 15 -13.79 -7.02 -1.87
C ILE A 15 -12.42 -7.61 -1.54
N ILE A 16 -11.32 -6.86 -1.60
CA ILE A 16 -10.00 -7.32 -1.13
C ILE A 16 -10.06 -7.60 0.37
N TYR A 17 -10.66 -6.72 1.18
CA TYR A 17 -10.89 -6.93 2.61
C TYR A 17 -11.75 -8.17 2.85
N SER A 18 -12.80 -8.36 2.06
CA SER A 18 -13.61 -9.56 2.09
C SER A 18 -12.78 -10.77 1.67
N PHE A 19 -12.06 -10.78 0.58
CA PHE A 19 -11.21 -11.93 0.18
C PHE A 19 -10.07 -12.22 1.17
N VAL A 20 -9.59 -11.20 1.88
CA VAL A 20 -8.57 -11.28 2.94
C VAL A 20 -9.14 -11.82 4.26
N PHE A 21 -10.40 -11.52 4.61
CA PHE A 21 -11.02 -11.87 5.90
C PHE A 21 -12.18 -12.87 5.85
N TRP A 22 -12.82 -13.06 4.70
CA TRP A 22 -13.99 -13.92 4.46
C TRP A 22 -13.74 -15.40 4.76
N PRO A 23 -12.55 -15.98 4.51
CA PRO A 23 -12.35 -17.36 4.92
C PRO A 23 -12.24 -17.48 6.46
N CYS A 24 -11.96 -16.39 7.19
CA CYS A 24 -11.79 -16.41 8.66
C CYS A 24 -13.14 -16.48 9.40
N GLN A 25 -14.21 -15.92 8.83
CA GLN A 25 -15.56 -15.96 9.42
C GLN A 25 -16.29 -17.30 9.21
N LEU A 26 -16.07 -17.98 8.07
CA LEU A 26 -16.78 -19.23 7.79
C LEU A 26 -16.33 -20.43 8.65
N ARG A 27 -15.08 -20.44 9.15
CA ARG A 27 -14.55 -21.57 9.93
C ARG A 27 -14.71 -21.41 11.45
N ILE A 28 -14.74 -20.17 11.97
CA ILE A 28 -15.03 -19.91 13.41
C ILE A 28 -16.45 -20.36 13.76
N ARG A 29 -17.43 -20.19 12.85
CA ARG A 29 -18.82 -20.61 13.06
C ARG A 29 -18.99 -22.14 13.09
N ARG A 30 -18.09 -22.91 12.46
CA ARG A 30 -18.13 -24.38 12.47
C ARG A 30 -17.44 -25.00 13.69
N SER A 31 -16.35 -24.40 14.17
CA SER A 31 -15.57 -24.97 15.29
C SER A 31 -16.18 -24.73 16.67
N TRP A 32 -16.97 -23.67 16.87
CA TRP A 32 -17.56 -23.36 18.19
C TRP A 32 -18.93 -23.99 18.42
N PHE A 33 -19.60 -24.52 17.38
CA PHE A 33 -21.01 -24.94 17.47
C PHE A 33 -21.22 -26.46 17.58
N PHE A 34 -20.17 -27.29 17.60
CA PHE A 34 -20.30 -28.73 17.82
C PHE A 34 -19.41 -29.24 18.95
N PRO A 35 -19.78 -29.02 20.21
CA PRO A 35 -19.17 -29.68 21.35
C PRO A 35 -20.01 -30.92 21.73
N HIS A 36 -19.99 -32.01 20.94
CA HIS A 36 -20.37 -33.31 21.52
C HIS A 36 -19.96 -34.53 20.68
N LEU A 37 -19.33 -35.49 21.38
CA LEU A 37 -19.11 -36.92 21.04
C LEU A 37 -17.91 -37.13 20.09
N HIS A 38 -16.93 -38.00 20.33
CA HIS A 38 -16.88 -39.18 21.18
C HIS A 38 -15.42 -39.51 21.56
N ASN A 39 -15.29 -40.09 22.74
CA ASN A 39 -14.09 -40.68 23.33
C ASN A 39 -13.49 -41.77 22.44
N LYS A 40 -12.20 -41.66 22.07
CA LYS A 40 -11.33 -42.81 21.76
C LYS A 40 -9.84 -42.41 21.83
N GLN A 41 -9.08 -43.15 22.63
CA GLN A 41 -7.63 -43.07 22.70
C GLN A 41 -7.01 -43.30 21.32
N TYR A 42 -6.42 -42.25 20.74
CA TYR A 42 -5.49 -42.35 19.61
C TYR A 42 -4.28 -41.47 19.92
N GLY A 43 -3.08 -42.02 19.69
CA GLY A 43 -1.82 -41.36 20.01
C GLY A 43 -1.63 -40.05 19.23
N VAL A 44 -0.86 -39.14 19.81
CA VAL A 44 -0.65 -37.75 19.35
C VAL A 44 -0.13 -37.63 17.91
N ARG A 45 0.56 -38.66 17.39
CA ARG A 45 0.96 -38.72 15.97
C ARG A 45 -0.25 -38.77 15.03
N ASP A 46 -1.35 -39.39 15.45
CA ASP A 46 -2.56 -39.53 14.64
C ASP A 46 -3.49 -38.32 14.79
N LYS A 47 -3.53 -37.66 15.95
CA LYS A 47 -4.22 -36.35 16.11
C LYS A 47 -3.53 -35.19 15.38
N ILE A 48 -2.18 -35.18 15.35
CA ILE A 48 -1.42 -34.24 14.49
C ILE A 48 -1.62 -34.57 13.02
N LYS A 49 -1.75 -35.86 12.67
CA LYS A 49 -2.13 -36.26 11.31
C LYS A 49 -3.57 -35.87 10.97
N ASP A 50 -4.50 -35.90 11.92
CA ASP A 50 -5.89 -35.49 11.68
C ASP A 50 -6.02 -33.98 11.50
N LEU A 51 -5.32 -33.18 12.32
CA LEU A 51 -5.13 -31.74 12.09
C LEU A 51 -4.36 -31.43 10.78
N ARG A 52 -3.61 -32.40 10.25
CA ARG A 52 -2.96 -32.34 8.94
C ARG A 52 -3.84 -32.91 7.81
N SER A 53 -4.89 -33.67 8.12
CA SER A 53 -5.78 -34.34 7.16
C SER A 53 -7.10 -33.59 6.94
N GLU A 54 -7.49 -32.71 7.86
CA GLU A 54 -8.55 -31.71 7.64
C GLU A 54 -8.03 -30.58 6.71
N GLU A 55 -8.06 -30.88 5.41
CA GLU A 55 -7.75 -30.01 4.26
C GLU A 55 -6.40 -29.27 4.31
N PRO A 56 -5.30 -29.86 3.77
CA PRO A 56 -4.02 -29.16 3.59
C PRO A 56 -4.11 -27.92 2.69
N ASN A 57 -5.22 -27.76 1.94
CA ASN A 57 -5.45 -26.63 1.05
C ASN A 57 -6.06 -25.40 1.73
N SER A 58 -6.57 -25.52 2.95
CA SER A 58 -7.40 -24.47 3.55
C SER A 58 -6.65 -23.52 4.49
N HIS A 59 -5.59 -23.96 5.18
CA HIS A 59 -4.74 -23.08 6.01
C HIS A 59 -3.64 -22.36 5.21
N LEU A 60 -3.15 -22.96 4.12
CA LEU A 60 -2.25 -22.31 3.15
C LEU A 60 -2.97 -21.27 2.26
N ALA A 61 -4.26 -21.46 1.99
CA ALA A 61 -5.07 -20.52 1.19
C ALA A 61 -5.23 -19.13 1.83
N PHE A 62 -5.08 -18.99 3.16
CA PHE A 62 -5.15 -17.68 3.83
C PHE A 62 -3.90 -16.82 3.65
N LEU A 63 -2.73 -17.43 3.41
CA LEU A 63 -1.45 -16.74 3.27
C LEU A 63 -1.08 -16.44 1.80
N GLN A 64 -1.74 -17.09 0.85
CA GLN A 64 -1.50 -16.89 -0.59
C GLN A 64 -1.78 -15.45 -1.09
N PRO A 65 -2.84 -14.72 -0.66
CA PRO A 65 -3.11 -13.38 -1.20
C PRO A 65 -2.01 -12.37 -0.85
N TRP A 66 -1.50 -12.40 0.39
CA TRP A 66 -0.54 -11.42 0.89
C TRP A 66 0.85 -11.56 0.25
N MET A 67 1.29 -12.80 0.00
CA MET A 67 2.53 -13.05 -0.72
C MET A 67 2.45 -12.60 -2.18
N ILE A 68 1.31 -12.83 -2.84
CA ILE A 68 1.09 -12.37 -4.23
C ILE A 68 1.13 -10.84 -4.28
N THR A 69 0.44 -10.16 -3.35
CA THR A 69 0.47 -8.68 -3.27
C THR A 69 1.88 -8.14 -3.01
N GLY A 70 2.65 -8.77 -2.10
CA GLY A 70 4.03 -8.39 -1.83
C GLY A 70 4.95 -8.55 -3.06
N VAL A 71 4.81 -9.65 -3.80
CA VAL A 71 5.56 -9.88 -5.05
C VAL A 71 5.17 -8.88 -6.14
N ILE A 72 3.88 -8.52 -6.25
CA ILE A 72 3.43 -7.48 -7.19
C ILE A 72 4.02 -6.12 -6.82
N LEU A 73 3.98 -5.73 -5.55
CA LEU A 73 4.58 -4.47 -5.09
C LEU A 73 6.09 -4.41 -5.34
N LEU A 74 6.79 -5.52 -5.11
CA LEU A 74 8.20 -5.66 -5.47
C LEU A 74 8.44 -5.53 -6.97
N ALA A 75 7.65 -6.22 -7.79
CA ALA A 75 7.77 -6.16 -9.24
C ALA A 75 7.53 -4.73 -9.74
N VAL A 76 6.55 -4.01 -9.21
CA VAL A 76 6.29 -2.61 -9.53
C VAL A 76 7.43 -1.69 -9.06
N GLY A 77 7.93 -1.88 -7.84
CA GLY A 77 9.06 -1.10 -7.32
C GLY A 77 10.34 -1.31 -8.13
N VAL A 78 10.65 -2.57 -8.46
CA VAL A 78 11.79 -2.93 -9.32
C VAL A 78 11.58 -2.43 -10.74
N TRP A 79 10.39 -2.57 -11.31
CA TRP A 79 10.07 -2.02 -12.63
C TRP A 79 10.24 -0.51 -12.67
N GLY A 80 9.77 0.20 -11.63
CA GLY A 80 10.04 1.61 -11.42
C GLY A 80 11.54 1.87 -11.42
N LYS A 81 12.30 1.18 -10.57
CA LYS A 81 13.76 1.32 -10.50
C LYS A 81 14.48 0.94 -11.79
N LEU A 82 13.98 0.01 -12.61
CA LEU A 82 14.61 -0.38 -13.88
C LEU A 82 14.28 0.60 -15.00
N THR A 83 13.04 1.09 -15.05
CA THR A 83 12.62 2.17 -15.96
C THR A 83 13.33 3.48 -15.62
N LEU A 84 13.61 3.72 -14.34
CA LEU A 84 14.44 4.83 -13.88
C LEU A 84 15.95 4.54 -14.04
N GLY A 85 16.38 3.30 -13.79
CA GLY A 85 17.78 2.89 -13.64
C GLY A 85 18.57 2.78 -14.93
N THR A 86 17.93 2.54 -16.07
CA THR A 86 18.58 2.68 -17.38
C THR A 86 19.06 4.10 -17.67
N TYR A 87 18.57 5.11 -16.92
CA TYR A 87 18.99 6.51 -17.02
C TYR A 87 19.93 6.96 -15.89
N ILE A 88 19.96 6.25 -14.75
CA ILE A 88 20.82 6.54 -13.58
C ILE A 88 22.31 6.29 -13.87
N SER A 89 22.65 5.46 -14.86
CA SER A 89 24.05 5.29 -15.30
C SER A 89 24.69 6.57 -15.87
N LEU A 90 23.89 7.61 -16.13
CA LEU A 90 24.35 8.85 -16.78
C LEU A 90 24.41 10.08 -15.86
N ILE A 91 23.73 10.09 -14.71
CA ILE A 91 23.64 11.31 -13.88
C ILE A 91 23.64 10.89 -12.40
N ALA A 92 24.82 10.88 -11.81
CA ALA A 92 24.97 10.83 -10.37
C ALA A 92 24.33 12.08 -9.73
N GLU A 93 23.79 11.88 -8.52
CA GLU A 93 23.23 12.91 -7.63
C GLU A 93 21.81 13.39 -7.95
N ASN A 94 20.82 12.57 -7.58
CA ASN A 94 19.61 12.93 -6.82
C ASN A 94 18.47 11.96 -7.15
N SER A 95 18.59 10.74 -6.63
CA SER A 95 17.58 9.70 -6.79
C SER A 95 16.31 10.06 -6.02
N THR A 96 15.15 9.96 -6.67
CA THR A 96 13.87 10.06 -5.96
C THR A 96 13.74 8.84 -5.02
N ASN A 97 13.46 9.08 -3.74
CA ASN A 97 13.36 8.01 -2.72
C ASN A 97 12.12 7.11 -2.89
N ALA A 98 11.15 7.53 -3.70
CA ALA A 98 9.86 6.84 -3.89
C ALA A 98 9.99 5.36 -4.34
N PRO A 99 10.70 5.01 -5.42
CA PRO A 99 10.88 3.61 -5.83
C PRO A 99 11.60 2.76 -4.76
N TYR A 100 12.55 3.33 -4.03
CA TYR A 100 13.23 2.62 -2.93
C TYR A 100 12.29 2.31 -1.77
N VAL A 101 11.36 3.20 -1.44
CA VAL A 101 10.32 2.95 -0.43
C VAL A 101 9.38 1.83 -0.89
N LEU A 102 8.97 1.79 -2.16
CA LEU A 102 8.14 0.71 -2.70
C LEU A 102 8.87 -0.65 -2.67
N ILE A 103 10.15 -0.68 -3.06
CA ILE A 103 10.97 -1.90 -2.99
C ILE A 103 11.11 -2.37 -1.55
N GLY A 104 11.52 -1.49 -0.64
CA GLY A 104 11.74 -1.84 0.77
C GLY A 104 10.48 -2.36 1.46
N THR A 105 9.34 -1.71 1.23
CA THR A 105 8.04 -2.17 1.76
C THR A 105 7.64 -3.52 1.17
N GLY A 106 7.76 -3.70 -0.15
CA GLY A 106 7.49 -4.98 -0.81
C GLY A 106 8.37 -6.13 -0.29
N THR A 107 9.67 -5.89 -0.11
CA THR A 107 10.61 -6.92 0.42
C THR A 107 10.20 -7.33 1.83
N THR A 108 9.89 -6.34 2.66
CA THR A 108 9.48 -6.55 4.04
C THR A 108 8.22 -7.41 4.14
N ILE A 109 7.21 -7.13 3.30
CA ILE A 109 5.96 -7.91 3.23
C ILE A 109 6.24 -9.37 2.84
N VAL A 110 7.09 -9.60 1.83
CA VAL A 110 7.42 -10.96 1.39
C VAL A 110 8.17 -11.74 2.47
N VAL A 111 9.15 -11.12 3.13
CA VAL A 111 9.92 -11.74 4.22
C VAL A 111 9.01 -12.11 5.39
N PHE A 112 8.12 -11.19 5.81
CA PHE A 112 7.18 -11.48 6.89
C PHE A 112 6.15 -12.55 6.50
N GLY A 113 5.67 -12.57 5.26
CA GLY A 113 4.79 -13.62 4.74
C GLY A 113 5.44 -15.01 4.79
N LEU A 114 6.70 -15.11 4.31
CA LEU A 114 7.48 -16.35 4.39
C LEU A 114 7.68 -16.78 5.85
N PHE A 115 8.06 -15.86 6.72
CA PHE A 115 8.30 -16.16 8.13
C PHE A 115 7.03 -16.64 8.85
N GLY A 116 5.87 -16.02 8.59
CA GLY A 116 4.58 -16.45 9.14
C GLY A 116 4.18 -17.86 8.67
N CYS A 117 4.42 -18.17 7.39
CA CYS A 117 4.23 -19.50 6.84
C CYS A 117 5.14 -20.54 7.52
N PHE A 118 6.44 -20.27 7.60
CA PHE A 118 7.41 -21.15 8.27
C PHE A 118 7.10 -21.36 9.76
N ALA A 119 6.70 -20.31 10.48
CA ALA A 119 6.34 -20.40 11.90
C ALA A 119 5.14 -21.32 12.13
N THR A 120 4.15 -21.26 11.24
CA THR A 120 2.95 -22.12 11.30
C THR A 120 3.28 -23.56 10.91
N CYS A 121 4.05 -23.77 9.83
CA CYS A 121 4.40 -25.10 9.34
C CYS A 121 5.32 -25.89 10.29
N ARG A 122 6.27 -25.21 10.94
CA ARG A 122 7.20 -25.88 11.88
C ARG A 122 6.52 -26.24 13.20
N GLY A 123 5.39 -25.62 13.54
CA GLY A 123 4.61 -25.91 14.74
C GLY A 123 5.39 -25.74 16.05
N SER A 124 6.47 -24.93 16.05
CA SER A 124 7.27 -24.69 17.25
C SER A 124 6.66 -23.52 18.04
N PRO A 125 6.38 -23.69 19.35
CA PRO A 125 5.77 -22.64 20.16
C PRO A 125 6.67 -21.41 20.29
N TRP A 126 8.00 -21.58 20.19
CA TRP A 126 8.97 -20.49 20.24
C TRP A 126 8.91 -19.60 18.99
N MET A 127 8.79 -20.19 17.79
CA MET A 127 8.65 -19.43 16.54
C MET A 127 7.34 -18.62 16.50
N LEU A 128 6.25 -19.18 17.02
CA LEU A 128 4.97 -18.47 17.12
C LEU A 128 5.03 -17.27 18.07
N LYS A 129 5.76 -17.40 19.20
CA LYS A 129 6.01 -16.28 20.12
C LYS A 129 6.85 -15.19 19.45
N LEU A 130 7.88 -15.57 18.70
CA LEU A 130 8.71 -14.64 17.96
C LEU A 130 7.90 -13.88 16.90
N TYR A 131 7.02 -14.58 16.18
CA TYR A 131 6.10 -13.96 15.22
C TYR A 131 5.14 -12.97 15.89
N ALA A 132 4.55 -13.32 17.04
CA ALA A 132 3.69 -12.41 17.80
C ALA A 132 4.45 -11.16 18.31
N MET A 133 5.71 -11.33 18.72
CA MET A 133 6.58 -10.21 19.13
C MET A 133 6.82 -9.23 17.97
N PHE A 134 7.15 -9.74 16.78
CA PHE A 134 7.32 -8.88 15.60
C PHE A 134 6.04 -8.14 15.21
N LEU A 135 4.88 -8.81 15.21
CA LEU A 135 3.59 -8.15 14.96
C LEU A 135 3.30 -7.05 15.99
N SER A 136 3.67 -7.26 17.25
CA SER A 136 3.51 -6.23 18.29
C SER A 136 4.41 -5.02 18.05
N LEU A 137 5.65 -5.21 17.58
CA LEU A 137 6.54 -4.10 17.23
C LEU A 137 5.99 -3.29 16.06
N VAL A 138 5.46 -3.97 15.03
CA VAL A 138 4.83 -3.31 13.88
C VAL A 138 3.62 -2.51 14.31
N PHE A 139 2.75 -3.06 15.16
CA PHE A 139 1.59 -2.37 15.70
C PHE A 139 1.98 -1.07 16.45
N LEU A 140 3.04 -1.12 17.27
CA LEU A 140 3.54 0.08 17.96
C LEU A 140 4.09 1.11 16.96
N ALA A 141 4.82 0.67 15.94
CA ALA A 141 5.32 1.55 14.89
C ALA A 141 4.17 2.20 14.10
N GLU A 142 3.10 1.46 13.78
CA GLU A 142 1.91 1.99 13.12
C GLU A 142 1.17 3.02 13.98
N LEU A 143 1.06 2.80 15.29
CA LEU A 143 0.48 3.79 16.20
C LEU A 143 1.31 5.09 16.21
N VAL A 144 2.63 4.98 16.33
CA VAL A 144 3.53 6.16 16.30
C VAL A 144 3.44 6.87 14.96
N ALA A 145 3.44 6.13 13.85
CA ALA A 145 3.31 6.69 12.50
C ALA A 145 1.95 7.36 12.28
N GLY A 146 0.85 6.75 12.75
CA GLY A 146 -0.50 7.29 12.66
C GLY A 146 -0.66 8.59 13.46
N ILE A 147 -0.16 8.62 14.70
CA ILE A 147 -0.17 9.82 15.54
C ILE A 147 0.69 10.91 14.90
N SER A 148 1.90 10.58 14.45
CA SER A 148 2.81 11.53 13.81
C SER A 148 2.20 12.11 12.52
N GLY A 149 1.60 11.27 11.68
CA GLY A 149 0.94 11.69 10.45
C GLY A 149 -0.25 12.62 10.70
N PHE A 150 -0.99 12.40 11.80
CA PHE A 150 -2.08 13.29 12.18
C PHE A 150 -1.57 14.63 12.71
N VAL A 151 -0.56 14.63 13.59
CA VAL A 151 0.02 15.84 14.20
C VAL A 151 0.70 16.71 13.13
N PHE A 152 1.53 16.11 12.28
CA PHE A 152 2.31 16.82 11.25
C PHE A 152 1.57 16.98 9.93
N ARG A 153 0.24 16.80 9.89
CA ARG A 153 -0.54 16.87 8.64
C ARG A 153 -0.40 18.21 7.91
N HIS A 154 -0.26 19.32 8.64
CA HIS A 154 -0.11 20.65 8.07
C HIS A 154 1.30 20.84 7.48
N GLU A 155 2.33 20.43 8.23
CA GLU A 155 3.72 20.43 7.77
C GLU A 155 3.92 19.57 6.50
N ILE A 156 3.23 18.42 6.41
CA ILE A 156 3.26 17.56 5.21
C ILE A 156 2.68 18.29 4.00
N LYS A 157 1.55 19.01 4.17
CA LYS A 157 0.96 19.81 3.09
C LYS A 157 1.91 20.92 2.65
N ASP A 158 2.49 21.66 3.59
CA ASP A 158 3.40 22.77 3.29
C ASP A 158 4.70 22.27 2.64
N THR A 159 5.23 21.14 3.11
CA THR A 159 6.40 20.48 2.52
C THR A 159 6.11 20.04 1.09
N PHE A 160 4.92 19.47 0.84
CA PHE A 160 4.49 19.09 -0.50
C PHE A 160 4.37 20.32 -1.41
N LEU A 161 3.74 21.40 -0.93
CA LEU A 161 3.62 22.66 -1.67
C LEU A 161 4.99 23.18 -2.10
N ARG A 162 5.94 23.28 -1.17
CA ARG A 162 7.29 23.79 -1.45
C ARG A 162 8.06 22.89 -2.41
N THR A 163 8.08 21.58 -2.15
CA THR A 163 8.83 20.61 -2.95
C THR A 163 8.30 20.52 -4.37
N TYR A 164 6.98 20.55 -4.53
CA TYR A 164 6.33 20.48 -5.84
C TYR A 164 6.46 21.81 -6.60
N THR A 165 6.37 22.95 -5.92
CA THR A 165 6.66 24.26 -6.54
C THR A 165 8.08 24.33 -7.05
N ASP A 166 9.05 23.93 -6.23
CA ASP A 166 10.47 23.90 -6.64
C ASP A 166 10.71 22.88 -7.78
N ALA A 167 9.94 21.78 -7.83
CA ALA A 167 10.01 20.82 -8.93
C ALA A 167 9.46 21.38 -10.23
N MET A 168 8.39 22.17 -10.17
CA MET A 168 7.81 22.84 -11.33
C MET A 168 8.69 23.98 -11.84
N GLN A 169 9.37 24.71 -10.94
CA GLN A 169 10.25 25.82 -11.31
C GLN A 169 11.55 25.34 -11.96
N ASN A 170 12.08 24.19 -11.52
CA ASN A 170 13.27 23.56 -12.10
C ASN A 170 12.94 22.54 -13.20
N TYR A 171 11.71 22.55 -13.72
CA TYR A 171 11.27 21.61 -14.75
C TYR A 171 12.01 21.86 -16.07
N ASN A 172 12.54 20.79 -16.67
CA ASN A 172 13.26 20.83 -17.95
C ASN A 172 12.78 19.78 -18.97
N GLY A 173 11.81 18.94 -18.60
CA GLY A 173 11.21 17.90 -19.46
C GLY A 173 12.01 16.61 -19.59
N ASN A 174 13.30 16.60 -19.22
CA ASN A 174 14.20 15.48 -19.49
C ASN A 174 14.70 14.79 -18.21
N ASP A 175 14.69 15.49 -17.07
CA ASP A 175 15.19 14.98 -15.80
C ASP A 175 14.17 14.12 -15.04
N GLU A 176 14.65 13.42 -14.01
CA GLU A 176 13.79 12.58 -13.16
C GLU A 176 12.72 13.41 -12.44
N ARG A 177 13.07 14.64 -12.05
CA ARG A 177 12.15 15.56 -11.37
C ARG A 177 11.00 15.99 -12.28
N SER A 178 11.28 16.28 -13.55
CA SER A 178 10.25 16.58 -14.55
C SER A 178 9.34 15.38 -14.80
N ARG A 179 9.90 14.18 -14.93
CA ARG A 179 9.07 12.96 -15.06
C ARG A 179 8.18 12.70 -13.85
N ALA A 180 8.66 13.02 -12.64
CA ALA A 180 7.85 12.93 -11.43
C ALA A 180 6.69 13.95 -11.46
N VAL A 181 6.94 15.18 -11.91
CA VAL A 181 5.88 16.19 -12.14
C VAL A 181 4.87 15.69 -13.17
N ASP A 182 5.33 15.16 -14.30
CA ASP A 182 4.47 14.62 -15.36
C ASP A 182 3.60 13.46 -14.86
N HIS A 183 4.19 12.56 -14.07
CA HIS A 183 3.48 11.43 -13.48
C HIS A 183 2.39 11.90 -12.53
N VAL A 184 2.71 12.84 -11.62
CA VAL A 184 1.73 13.43 -10.71
C VAL A 184 0.58 14.06 -11.48
N GLN A 185 0.87 14.87 -12.50
CA GLN A 185 -0.13 15.55 -13.30
C GLN A 185 -1.05 14.59 -14.05
N ARG A 186 -0.51 13.53 -14.65
CA ARG A 186 -1.31 12.50 -15.34
C ARG A 186 -2.13 11.67 -14.36
N SER A 187 -1.50 11.17 -13.29
CA SER A 187 -2.15 10.29 -12.32
C SER A 187 -3.25 10.97 -11.52
N LEU A 188 -3.10 12.26 -11.24
CA LEU A 188 -4.09 13.04 -10.50
C LEU A 188 -4.98 13.89 -11.41
N SER A 189 -4.72 13.92 -12.73
CA SER A 189 -5.44 14.77 -13.70
C SER A 189 -5.50 16.24 -13.23
N CYS A 190 -4.33 16.79 -12.89
CA CYS A 190 -4.15 18.15 -12.39
C CYS A 190 -3.07 18.87 -13.17
N CYS A 191 -3.04 20.21 -13.11
CA CYS A 191 -2.00 21.01 -13.76
C CYS A 191 -1.52 22.16 -12.88
N GLY A 192 -0.19 22.31 -12.80
CA GLY A 192 0.45 23.33 -11.97
C GLY A 192 0.27 23.08 -10.47
N VAL A 193 0.73 24.03 -9.66
CA VAL A 193 0.69 23.90 -8.19
C VAL A 193 -0.74 24.12 -7.69
N GLN A 194 -1.27 25.33 -7.86
CA GLN A 194 -2.66 25.70 -7.51
C GLN A 194 -3.52 25.85 -8.76
N ASN A 195 -2.92 26.24 -9.88
CA ASN A 195 -3.61 26.42 -11.15
C ASN A 195 -2.65 26.20 -12.33
N TYR A 196 -3.19 25.90 -13.51
CA TYR A 196 -2.40 25.73 -14.74
C TYR A 196 -1.61 27.01 -15.09
N THR A 197 -2.12 28.18 -14.70
CA THR A 197 -1.45 29.48 -14.91
C THR A 197 -0.12 29.60 -14.18
N ASN A 198 0.14 28.78 -13.14
CA ASN A 198 1.44 28.78 -12.45
C ASN A 198 2.59 28.45 -13.41
N TRP A 199 2.35 27.70 -14.48
CA TRP A 199 3.35 27.43 -15.52
C TRP A 199 3.89 28.69 -16.17
N SER A 200 3.11 29.77 -16.26
CA SER A 200 3.60 31.04 -16.85
C SER A 200 4.78 31.67 -16.10
N THR A 201 5.01 31.26 -14.84
CA THR A 201 6.16 31.70 -14.04
C THR A 201 7.39 30.81 -14.19
N SER A 202 7.23 29.61 -14.77
CA SER A 202 8.32 28.66 -14.94
C SER A 202 9.16 29.02 -16.17
N PRO A 203 10.50 28.91 -16.12
CA PRO A 203 11.37 29.12 -17.28
C PRO A 203 11.00 28.23 -18.49
N TYR A 204 10.48 27.03 -18.22
CA TYR A 204 10.08 26.08 -19.26
C TYR A 204 8.98 26.62 -20.19
N PHE A 205 8.06 27.42 -19.65
CA PHE A 205 6.91 27.92 -20.40
C PHE A 205 7.30 28.87 -21.54
N LEU A 206 8.43 29.57 -21.41
CA LEU A 206 8.91 30.51 -22.43
C LEU A 206 9.26 29.81 -23.75
N GLU A 207 9.83 28.60 -23.65
CA GLU A 207 10.32 27.85 -24.82
C GLU A 207 9.33 26.79 -25.31
N HIS A 208 8.60 26.14 -24.41
CA HIS A 208 7.79 24.95 -24.72
C HIS A 208 6.31 25.07 -24.33
N GLY A 209 5.90 26.17 -23.68
CA GLY A 209 4.56 26.33 -23.14
C GLY A 209 4.29 25.41 -21.94
N ILE A 210 3.00 25.11 -21.69
CA ILE A 210 2.60 24.16 -20.63
C ILE A 210 2.99 22.73 -21.06
N PRO A 211 3.52 21.89 -20.16
CA PRO A 211 3.89 20.52 -20.52
C PRO A 211 2.67 19.67 -20.92
N PRO A 212 2.84 18.73 -21.86
CA PRO A 212 1.75 17.90 -22.38
C PRO A 212 1.16 16.94 -21.32
N SER A 213 1.87 16.68 -20.22
CA SER A 213 1.35 15.95 -19.05
C SER A 213 0.11 16.61 -18.41
N CYS A 214 -0.09 17.91 -18.61
CA CYS A 214 -1.25 18.65 -18.12
C CYS A 214 -2.52 18.47 -18.97
N CYS A 215 -2.42 17.91 -20.17
CA CYS A 215 -3.52 17.80 -21.11
C CYS A 215 -4.62 16.87 -20.58
N MET A 216 -5.89 17.24 -20.81
CA MET A 216 -7.02 16.36 -20.52
C MET A 216 -7.10 15.19 -21.51
N ASN A 217 -6.70 15.43 -22.75
CA ASN A 217 -6.71 14.44 -23.82
C ASN A 217 -5.48 14.61 -24.71
N ASP A 218 -4.66 13.57 -24.82
CA ASP A 218 -3.37 13.61 -25.53
C ASP A 218 -3.54 13.89 -27.04
N THR A 219 -4.70 13.55 -27.62
CA THR A 219 -4.95 13.71 -29.06
C THR A 219 -5.31 15.13 -29.50
N ASP A 220 -5.71 15.99 -28.55
CA ASP A 220 -6.30 17.32 -28.82
C ASP A 220 -5.54 18.44 -28.08
N CYS A 221 -4.25 18.20 -27.84
CA CYS A 221 -3.39 19.08 -27.06
C CYS A 221 -2.11 19.36 -27.84
N ASN A 222 -2.21 20.28 -28.81
CA ASN A 222 -1.10 20.62 -29.68
C ASN A 222 -0.13 21.59 -28.96
N PRO A 223 1.20 21.49 -29.15
CA PRO A 223 2.18 22.36 -28.49
C PRO A 223 1.91 23.86 -28.68
N GLN A 224 1.41 24.26 -29.86
CA GLN A 224 1.08 25.64 -30.18
C GLN A 224 -0.05 26.20 -29.31
N ASP A 225 -1.02 25.36 -28.93
CA ASP A 225 -2.13 25.77 -28.07
C ASP A 225 -1.70 25.94 -26.62
N LEU A 226 -0.67 25.18 -26.20
CA LEU A 226 -0.09 25.19 -24.85
C LEU A 226 0.75 26.44 -24.56
N HIS A 227 1.17 27.18 -25.59
CA HIS A 227 1.81 28.49 -25.42
C HIS A 227 0.81 29.61 -25.10
N ASN A 228 -0.47 29.44 -25.45
CA ASN A 228 -1.49 30.45 -25.21
C ASN A 228 -2.36 30.05 -24.01
N LEU A 229 -2.19 30.72 -22.87
CA LEU A 229 -2.94 30.44 -21.63
C LEU A 229 -4.46 30.39 -21.84
N THR A 230 -5.01 31.23 -22.72
CA THR A 230 -6.47 31.28 -22.95
C THR A 230 -6.99 30.06 -23.70
N VAL A 231 -6.24 29.55 -24.67
CA VAL A 231 -6.58 28.34 -25.42
C VAL A 231 -6.28 27.11 -24.55
N ALA A 232 -5.12 27.10 -23.89
CA ALA A 232 -4.71 26.03 -22.99
C ALA A 232 -5.75 25.77 -21.89
N ALA A 233 -6.42 26.81 -21.37
CA ALA A 233 -7.50 26.68 -20.38
C ALA A 233 -8.62 25.69 -20.78
N THR A 234 -8.84 25.48 -22.08
CA THR A 234 -9.87 24.56 -22.59
C THR A 234 -9.36 23.14 -22.82
N LYS A 235 -8.04 22.95 -22.83
CA LYS A 235 -7.36 21.68 -23.17
C LYS A 235 -6.64 21.04 -21.98
N VAL A 236 -6.28 21.82 -20.96
CA VAL A 236 -5.50 21.37 -19.80
C VAL A 236 -6.35 21.27 -18.53
N ASN A 237 -5.94 20.40 -17.61
CA ASN A 237 -6.60 20.27 -16.31
C ASN A 237 -6.53 21.59 -15.52
N GLN A 238 -7.68 22.18 -15.19
CA GLN A 238 -7.70 23.49 -14.51
C GLN A 238 -7.38 23.42 -13.01
N LYS A 239 -7.55 22.26 -12.39
CA LYS A 239 -7.29 22.09 -10.95
C LYS A 239 -5.80 21.96 -10.69
N GLY A 240 -5.31 22.71 -9.71
CA GLY A 240 -3.94 22.54 -9.19
C GLY A 240 -3.74 21.21 -8.48
N CYS A 241 -2.52 20.69 -8.58
CA CYS A 241 -2.16 19.43 -7.93
C CYS A 241 -2.13 19.55 -6.40
N TYR A 242 -1.75 20.72 -5.87
CA TYR A 242 -1.78 20.98 -4.43
C TYR A 242 -3.22 20.96 -3.88
N ASP A 243 -4.13 21.67 -4.52
CA ASP A 243 -5.52 21.75 -4.07
C ASP A 243 -6.21 20.39 -4.14
N LEU A 244 -5.90 19.60 -5.17
CA LEU A 244 -6.47 18.25 -5.29
C LEU A 244 -5.91 17.29 -4.23
N VAL A 245 -4.60 17.30 -3.97
CA VAL A 245 -3.98 16.48 -2.93
C VAL A 245 -4.48 16.87 -1.54
N THR A 246 -4.54 18.16 -1.25
CA THR A 246 -5.02 18.65 0.05
C THR A 246 -6.51 18.38 0.26
N SER A 247 -7.34 18.61 -0.76
CA SER A 247 -8.77 18.27 -0.73
C SER A 247 -8.98 16.77 -0.59
N PHE A 248 -8.16 15.95 -1.26
CA PHE A 248 -8.17 14.50 -1.09
C PHE A 248 -7.84 14.10 0.35
N MET A 249 -6.77 14.67 0.92
CA MET A 249 -6.37 14.41 2.32
C MET A 249 -7.47 14.79 3.31
N GLU A 250 -8.15 15.93 3.12
CA GLU A 250 -9.20 16.39 4.03
C GLU A 250 -10.49 15.59 3.90
N THR A 251 -10.95 15.33 2.67
CA THR A 251 -12.21 14.64 2.41
C THR A 251 -12.11 13.15 2.71
N ASN A 252 -10.95 12.54 2.44
CA ASN A 252 -10.75 11.09 2.58
C ASN A 252 -10.00 10.72 3.87
N MET A 253 -9.73 11.67 4.77
CA MET A 253 -9.07 11.39 6.05
C MET A 253 -9.77 10.27 6.83
N GLY A 254 -11.11 10.24 6.79
CA GLY A 254 -11.88 9.18 7.43
C GLY A 254 -11.68 7.79 6.80
N ILE A 255 -11.52 7.72 5.47
CA ILE A 255 -11.22 6.46 4.78
C ILE A 255 -9.81 5.99 5.13
N ILE A 256 -8.82 6.89 5.08
CA ILE A 256 -7.43 6.57 5.42
C ILE A 256 -7.34 6.07 6.88
N ALA A 257 -7.99 6.78 7.81
CA ALA A 257 -8.06 6.37 9.21
C ALA A 257 -8.76 5.02 9.38
N GLY A 258 -9.85 4.78 8.63
CA GLY A 258 -10.57 3.50 8.64
C GLY A 258 -9.71 2.33 8.14
N VAL A 259 -8.95 2.53 7.05
CA VAL A 259 -8.00 1.53 6.55
C VAL A 259 -6.90 1.26 7.57
N ALA A 260 -6.30 2.30 8.15
CA ALA A 260 -5.27 2.15 9.18
C ALA A 260 -5.78 1.41 10.42
N PHE A 261 -6.99 1.75 10.90
CA PHE A 261 -7.63 1.05 12.00
C PHE A 261 -7.91 -0.42 11.67
N GLY A 262 -8.32 -0.69 10.43
CA GLY A 262 -8.53 -2.04 9.93
C GLY A 262 -7.24 -2.88 9.96
N ILE A 263 -6.12 -2.30 9.51
CA ILE A 263 -4.79 -2.95 9.55
C ILE A 263 -4.40 -3.24 11.00
N ALA A 264 -4.51 -2.25 11.88
CA ALA A 264 -4.19 -2.40 13.30
C ALA A 264 -5.05 -3.50 13.97
N PHE A 265 -6.34 -3.55 13.67
CA PHE A 265 -7.25 -4.59 14.17
C PHE A 265 -6.88 -5.98 13.63
N SER A 266 -6.48 -6.08 12.36
CA SER A 266 -6.01 -7.32 11.75
C SER A 266 -4.77 -7.90 12.46
N GLN A 267 -3.85 -7.02 12.85
CA GLN A 267 -2.63 -7.41 13.57
C GLN A 267 -2.94 -7.91 14.97
N LEU A 268 -3.88 -7.27 15.68
CA LEU A 268 -4.36 -7.74 16.98
C LEU A 268 -4.90 -9.17 16.90
N ILE A 269 -5.74 -9.46 15.89
CA ILE A 269 -6.23 -10.82 15.65
C ILE A 269 -5.07 -11.79 15.39
N GLY A 270 -4.12 -11.40 14.53
CA GLY A 270 -2.93 -12.21 14.24
C GLY A 270 -2.11 -12.56 15.49
N MET A 271 -1.91 -11.59 16.37
CA MET A 271 -1.22 -11.80 17.65
C MET A 271 -2.00 -12.74 18.58
N LEU A 272 -3.31 -12.53 18.72
CA LEU A 272 -4.17 -13.40 19.55
C LEU A 272 -4.13 -14.84 19.05
N LEU A 273 -4.25 -15.07 17.74
CA LEU A 273 -4.17 -16.40 17.14
C LEU A 273 -2.81 -17.06 17.37
N ALA A 274 -1.71 -16.31 17.15
CA ALA A 274 -0.36 -16.82 17.38
C ALA A 274 -0.13 -17.23 18.86
N CYS A 275 -0.61 -16.41 19.80
CA CYS A 275 -0.54 -16.68 21.23
C CYS A 275 -1.39 -17.91 21.62
N CYS A 276 -2.63 -17.99 21.16
CA CYS A 276 -3.52 -19.13 21.40
C CYS A 276 -2.92 -20.43 20.86
N LEU A 277 -2.41 -20.41 19.62
CA LEU A 277 -1.77 -21.57 19.01
C LEU A 277 -0.50 -21.99 19.75
N SER A 278 0.33 -21.02 20.17
CA SER A 278 1.53 -21.30 20.97
C SER A 278 1.19 -21.95 22.31
N ARG A 279 0.14 -21.45 23.01
CA ARG A 279 -0.34 -22.04 24.28
C ARG A 279 -0.88 -23.45 24.08
N PHE A 280 -1.67 -23.68 23.03
CA PHE A 280 -2.21 -25.00 22.71
C PHE A 280 -1.10 -26.02 22.44
N ILE A 281 -0.11 -25.67 21.62
CA ILE A 281 1.03 -26.55 21.34
C ILE A 281 1.82 -26.84 22.62
N THR A 282 2.07 -25.80 23.43
CA THR A 282 2.83 -25.94 24.69
C THR A 282 2.12 -26.86 25.67
N ALA A 283 0.80 -26.71 25.88
CA ALA A 283 0.02 -27.55 26.79
C ALA A 283 0.05 -29.03 26.39
N ASN A 284 -0.10 -29.32 25.10
CA ASN A 284 -0.08 -30.70 24.59
C ASN A 284 1.30 -31.38 24.67
N GLN A 285 2.40 -30.63 24.76
CA GLN A 285 3.72 -31.23 24.98
C GLN A 285 3.91 -31.75 26.41
N TYR A 286 3.22 -31.17 27.40
CA TYR A 286 3.32 -31.60 28.79
C TYR A 286 2.45 -32.83 29.13
N GLU A 287 1.37 -33.08 28.38
CA GLU A 287 0.53 -34.28 28.56
C GLU A 287 1.14 -35.58 28.01
N MET A 288 2.29 -35.50 27.32
CA MET A 288 2.99 -36.65 26.73
C MET A 288 4.20 -37.14 27.55
N VAL A 289 4.38 -36.67 28.78
CA VAL A 289 5.44 -37.09 29.70
C VAL A 289 4.83 -37.83 30.89
#